data_AF-C0EJC6-F1
#
_entry.id   AF-C0EJC6-F1
#
_cell.length_a   1.000
_cell.length_b   1.000
_cell.length_c   1.000
_cell.angle_alpha   90.00
_cell.angle_beta   90.00
_cell.angle_gamma   90.00
#
_symmetry.space_group_name_H-M   'P 1'
#
loop_
_entity.id
_entity.type
_entity.pdbx_description
1 polymer ?
#
loop_
_entity_poly.entity_id
_entity_poly.type
_entity_poly.pdbx_seq_one_letter_code
_entity_poly.pdbx_strand_id
1 'polypeptide(L)'
;MVVDSNSHHSMLNMHTLPDSPDNLISEALIPQVRTIATLIAAERHDFNQSSPSVFTDEADFFAARILVLGVRRFHLDITLLPMLKTANKRAEAFAKRHHMPFSPAEMQMSLHTRRPANLLIIETEHEMPALGNLAANSRAFAAQLSNIIL
;
A
#
# COMPACT_ATOMS: atom_id res chain seq x y z
N MET A 1 -1.64 -5.64 7.24
CA MET A 1 -0.65 -4.53 7.23
C MET A 1 -1.20 -3.34 7.99
N VAL A 2 -0.37 -2.70 8.82
CA VAL A 2 -0.64 -1.42 9.47
C VAL A 2 -0.26 -0.29 8.50
N VAL A 3 -1.21 0.58 8.19
CA VAL A 3 -1.09 1.66 7.21
C VAL A 3 -0.83 2.98 7.94
N ASP A 4 0.44 3.37 8.00
CA ASP A 4 0.89 4.58 8.71
C ASP A 4 1.33 5.69 7.75
N SER A 5 1.50 5.39 6.46
CA SER A 5 2.02 6.35 5.47
C SER A 5 0.96 7.25 4.84
N ASN A 6 -0.32 6.88 4.93
CA ASN A 6 -1.45 7.64 4.38
C ASN A 6 -2.00 8.71 5.37
N SER A 7 -1.20 9.06 6.37
CA SER A 7 -1.65 9.80 7.56
C SER A 7 -1.66 11.31 7.33
N HIS A 8 -2.51 11.76 6.41
CA HIS A 8 -2.96 13.16 6.37
C HIS A 8 -4.12 13.40 7.35
N HIS A 9 -4.75 12.33 7.85
CA HIS A 9 -5.76 12.36 8.91
C HIS A 9 -5.13 12.05 10.27
N SER A 10 -5.10 13.05 11.16
CA SER A 10 -4.66 13.01 12.56
C SER A 10 -5.62 12.19 13.46
N MET A 11 -5.89 10.93 13.11
CA MET A 11 -6.73 10.03 13.90
C MET A 11 -6.08 8.64 14.07
N LEU A 12 -4.75 8.55 13.97
CA LEU A 12 -4.01 7.36 14.42
C LEU A 12 -3.84 7.40 15.95
N ASN A 13 -4.97 7.31 16.65
CA ASN A 13 -4.94 6.89 18.04
C ASN A 13 -4.41 5.46 18.09
N MET A 14 -3.45 5.22 18.98
CA MET A 14 -2.93 3.92 19.39
C MET A 14 -4.07 3.03 19.90
N HIS A 15 -4.84 2.43 18.99
CA HIS A 15 -5.73 1.33 19.30
C HIS A 15 -5.01 0.02 19.03
N THR A 16 -5.16 -0.88 20.00
CA THR A 16 -4.55 -2.20 20.15
C THR A 16 -4.36 -2.92 18.82
N LEU A 17 -3.09 -3.21 18.50
CA LEU A 17 -2.73 -4.21 17.49
C LEU A 17 -3.51 -5.50 17.78
N PRO A 18 -3.99 -6.23 16.76
CA PRO A 18 -4.71 -7.46 16.98
C PRO A 18 -3.81 -8.49 17.68
N ASP A 19 -4.42 -9.32 18.54
CA ASP A 19 -3.73 -10.26 19.44
C ASP A 19 -2.88 -11.33 18.74
N SER A 20 -3.02 -11.50 17.42
CA SER A 20 -2.18 -12.38 16.60
C SER A 20 -1.28 -11.54 15.67
N PRO A 21 -0.05 -11.21 16.10
CA PRO A 21 0.90 -10.42 15.33
C PRO A 21 1.62 -11.22 14.24
N ASP A 22 1.38 -12.54 14.16
CA ASP A 22 2.23 -13.46 13.38
C ASP A 22 2.33 -13.07 11.90
N ASN A 23 1.27 -12.49 11.32
CA ASN A 23 1.25 -12.03 9.92
C ASN A 23 1.01 -10.51 9.77
N LEU A 24 1.42 -9.71 10.76
CA LEU A 24 1.37 -8.25 10.66
C LEU A 24 2.70 -7.68 10.20
N ILE A 25 2.61 -6.69 9.31
CA ILE A 25 3.70 -5.80 8.91
C ILE A 25 3.26 -4.34 9.05
N SER A 26 4.20 -3.43 9.31
CA SER A 26 3.99 -1.99 9.33
C SER A 26 4.57 -1.37 8.07
N GLU A 27 3.73 -0.59 7.38
CA GLU A 27 4.12 0.14 6.18
C GLU A 27 5.20 1.20 6.47
N ALA A 28 5.30 1.70 7.71
CA ALA A 28 6.34 2.64 8.11
C ALA A 28 7.77 2.06 8.01
N LEU A 29 7.89 0.73 8.07
CA LEU A 29 9.16 0.01 7.93
C LEU A 29 9.44 -0.43 6.48
N ILE A 30 8.59 -0.04 5.53
CA ILE A 30 8.74 -0.32 4.10
C ILE A 30 8.76 1.02 3.34
N PRO A 31 9.86 1.78 3.41
CA PRO A 31 9.93 3.14 2.87
C PRO A 31 9.66 3.20 1.35
N GLN A 32 9.90 2.10 0.63
CA GLN A 32 9.64 1.98 -0.80
C GLN A 32 8.19 2.32 -1.16
N VAL A 33 7.21 2.01 -0.30
CA VAL A 33 5.81 2.33 -0.54
C VAL A 33 5.60 3.85 -0.63
N ARG A 34 6.17 4.60 0.32
CA ARG A 34 6.07 6.07 0.30
C ARG A 34 6.82 6.67 -0.88
N THR A 35 8.02 6.16 -1.18
CA THR A 35 8.82 6.62 -2.31
C THR A 35 8.07 6.45 -3.63
N ILE A 36 7.54 5.26 -3.90
CA ILE A 36 6.80 4.99 -5.13
C ILE A 36 5.50 5.79 -5.20
N ALA A 37 4.74 5.91 -4.10
CA ALA A 37 3.54 6.75 -4.08
C ALA A 37 3.85 8.21 -4.45
N THR A 38 4.97 8.74 -3.94
CA THR A 38 5.43 10.10 -4.27
C THR A 38 5.84 10.24 -5.73
N LEU A 39 6.53 9.24 -6.28
CA LEU A 39 6.93 9.24 -7.70
C LEU A 39 5.72 9.13 -8.63
N ILE A 40 4.74 8.28 -8.33
CA ILE A 40 3.48 8.19 -9.05
C ILE A 40 2.76 9.53 -9.04
N ALA A 41 2.69 10.18 -7.87
CA ALA A 41 2.08 11.50 -7.73
C ALA A 41 2.82 12.58 -8.55
N ALA A 42 4.15 12.52 -8.62
CA ALA A 42 4.96 13.44 -9.42
C ALA A 42 4.73 13.26 -10.92
N GLU A 43 4.65 12.01 -11.35
CA GLU A 43 4.47 11.66 -12.76
C GLU A 43 3.10 11.97 -13.34
N ARG A 44 2.08 12.12 -12.49
CA ARG A 44 0.75 12.61 -12.90
C ARG A 44 0.64 14.13 -12.88
N HIS A 45 1.58 14.82 -12.22
CA HIS A 45 1.49 16.26 -12.03
C HIS A 45 1.96 17.01 -13.29
N ASP A 46 1.16 17.99 -13.70
CA ASP A 46 1.54 18.94 -14.73
C ASP A 46 2.33 20.09 -14.08
N PHE A 47 3.64 20.09 -14.29
CA PHE A 47 4.56 21.08 -13.73
C PHE A 47 4.37 22.50 -14.29
N ASN A 48 3.47 22.70 -15.27
CA ASN A 48 3.08 24.03 -15.72
C ASN A 48 1.99 24.67 -14.84
N GLN A 49 1.48 23.94 -13.84
CA GLN A 49 0.46 24.42 -12.90
C GLN A 49 1.06 24.66 -11.52
N SER A 50 0.35 25.41 -10.67
CA SER A 50 0.74 25.60 -9.28
C SER A 50 0.82 24.26 -8.53
N SER A 51 1.84 24.13 -7.68
CA SER A 51 1.99 22.95 -6.83
C SER A 51 0.76 22.75 -5.92
N PRO A 52 0.21 21.53 -5.82
CA PRO A 52 -0.94 21.27 -4.96
C PRO A 52 -0.54 21.31 -3.49
N SER A 53 -1.51 21.59 -2.61
CA SER A 53 -1.33 21.58 -1.16
C SER A 53 -1.03 20.19 -0.60
N VAL A 54 -1.55 19.15 -1.25
CA VAL A 54 -1.27 17.74 -0.96
C VAL A 54 -0.87 17.07 -2.26
N PHE A 55 0.35 16.57 -2.30
CA PHE A 55 0.91 16.01 -3.53
C PHE A 55 0.44 14.57 -3.77
N THR A 56 0.44 13.73 -2.73
CA THR A 56 0.04 12.32 -2.76
C THR A 56 -1.37 12.12 -2.21
N ASP A 57 -2.20 11.30 -2.86
CA ASP A 57 -3.52 10.89 -2.35
C ASP A 57 -3.59 9.37 -2.03
N GLU A 58 -4.72 8.90 -1.53
CA GLU A 58 -4.89 7.48 -1.15
C GLU A 58 -4.70 6.51 -2.32
N ALA A 59 -5.10 6.91 -3.54
CA ALA A 59 -4.95 6.06 -4.71
C ALA A 59 -3.48 5.92 -5.13
N ASP A 60 -2.64 6.93 -4.87
CA ASP A 60 -1.18 6.84 -5.06
C ASP A 60 -0.58 5.78 -4.11
N PHE A 61 -1.04 5.72 -2.85
CA PHE A 61 -0.59 4.71 -1.89
C PHE A 61 -1.09 3.30 -2.23
N PHE A 62 -2.34 3.14 -2.68
CA PHE A 62 -2.81 1.83 -3.18
C PHE A 62 -2.01 1.37 -4.39
N ALA A 63 -1.73 2.27 -5.34
CA ALA A 63 -0.91 1.96 -6.51
C ALA A 63 0.51 1.52 -6.11
N ALA A 64 1.13 2.24 -5.17
CA ALA A 64 2.44 1.88 -4.65
C ALA A 64 2.44 0.53 -3.95
N ARG A 65 1.41 0.18 -3.16
CA ARG A 65 1.30 -1.15 -2.53
C ARG A 65 1.22 -2.27 -3.55
N ILE A 66 0.48 -2.07 -4.66
CA ILE A 66 0.38 -3.05 -5.75
C ILE A 66 1.77 -3.31 -6.34
N LEU A 67 2.52 -2.26 -6.65
CA LEU A 67 3.82 -2.36 -7.30
C LEU A 67 4.93 -2.84 -6.35
N VAL A 68 4.95 -2.35 -5.12
CA VAL A 68 6.04 -2.59 -4.17
C VAL A 68 5.85 -3.90 -3.42
N LEU A 69 4.61 -4.24 -3.01
CA LEU A 69 4.35 -5.43 -2.20
C LEU A 69 3.80 -6.59 -3.04
N GLY A 70 3.56 -6.38 -4.33
CA GLY A 70 2.94 -7.38 -5.20
C GLY A 70 1.50 -7.71 -4.77
N VAL A 71 0.73 -6.72 -4.29
CA VAL A 71 -0.65 -6.96 -3.83
C VAL A 71 -1.53 -7.40 -5.01
N ARG A 72 -2.19 -8.55 -4.85
CA ARG A 72 -3.14 -9.11 -5.81
C ARG A 72 -4.58 -8.96 -5.37
N ARG A 73 -4.86 -8.95 -4.07
CA ARG A 73 -6.21 -8.73 -3.54
C ARG A 73 -6.20 -7.78 -2.36
N PHE A 74 -7.10 -6.81 -2.37
CA PHE A 74 -7.40 -5.99 -1.20
C PHE A 74 -8.75 -6.39 -0.62
N HIS A 75 -8.82 -6.62 0.69
CA HIS A 75 -10.10 -6.86 1.36
C HIS A 75 -10.68 -5.52 1.80
N LEU A 76 -11.65 -5.02 1.02
CA LEU A 76 -12.21 -3.68 1.16
C LEU A 76 -13.73 -3.72 1.23
N ASP A 77 -14.33 -2.60 1.63
CA ASP A 77 -15.74 -2.32 1.39
C ASP A 77 -15.95 -1.86 -0.07
N ILE A 78 -17.14 -2.12 -0.61
CA ILE A 78 -17.51 -1.80 -2.00
C ILE A 78 -17.37 -0.31 -2.34
N THR A 79 -17.52 0.58 -1.34
CA THR A 79 -17.37 2.04 -1.52
C THR A 79 -15.96 2.43 -1.99
N LEU A 80 -14.95 1.61 -1.73
CA LEU A 80 -13.56 1.85 -2.15
C LEU A 80 -13.25 1.32 -3.56
N LEU A 81 -14.22 0.74 -4.27
CA LEU A 81 -13.99 0.17 -5.60
C LEU A 81 -13.54 1.22 -6.64
N PRO A 82 -14.12 2.43 -6.68
CA PRO A 82 -13.64 3.49 -7.58
C PRO A 82 -12.19 3.90 -7.28
N MET A 83 -11.81 3.91 -6.00
CA MET A 83 -10.44 4.22 -5.57
C MET A 83 -9.46 3.15 -6.02
N LEU A 84 -9.79 1.86 -5.83
CA LEU A 84 -8.94 0.75 -6.31
C LEU A 84 -8.80 0.77 -7.84
N LYS A 85 -9.86 1.08 -8.58
CA LYS A 85 -9.79 1.27 -10.04
C LYS A 85 -8.83 2.40 -10.43
N THR A 86 -8.86 3.50 -9.70
CA THR A 86 -7.95 4.63 -9.92
C THR A 86 -6.50 4.24 -9.61
N ALA A 87 -6.28 3.53 -8.50
CA ALA A 87 -4.98 3.02 -8.12
C ALA A 87 -4.40 2.06 -9.17
N ASN A 88 -5.20 1.10 -9.66
CA ASN A 88 -4.79 0.19 -10.73
C ASN A 88 -4.37 0.95 -12.00
N LYS A 89 -5.15 1.96 -12.42
CA LYS A 89 -4.79 2.79 -13.59
C LYS A 89 -3.46 3.52 -13.40
N ARG A 90 -3.21 4.07 -12.20
CA ARG A 90 -1.97 4.79 -11.89
C ARG A 90 -0.78 3.84 -11.83
N ALA A 91 -0.94 2.68 -11.19
CA ALA A 91 0.07 1.63 -11.14
C ALA A 91 0.42 1.11 -12.54
N GLU A 92 -0.59 0.87 -13.39
CA GLU A 92 -0.39 0.45 -14.77
C GLU A 92 0.39 1.50 -15.58
N ALA A 93 0.02 2.77 -15.46
CA ALA A 93 0.70 3.86 -16.18
C ALA A 93 2.17 3.98 -15.76
N PHE A 94 2.44 3.90 -14.45
CA PHE A 94 3.80 3.92 -13.91
C PHE A 94 4.60 2.71 -14.39
N ALA A 95 4.06 1.50 -14.26
CA ALA A 95 4.72 0.27 -14.69
C ALA A 95 5.05 0.29 -16.20
N LYS A 96 4.11 0.76 -17.04
CA LYS A 96 4.36 0.92 -18.49
C LYS A 96 5.50 1.88 -18.78
N ARG A 97 5.56 3.03 -18.10
CA ARG A 97 6.62 4.02 -18.31
C ARG A 97 8.00 3.48 -17.92
N HIS A 98 8.06 2.67 -16.87
CA HIS A 98 9.29 2.07 -16.35
C HIS A 98 9.57 0.65 -16.87
N HIS A 99 8.80 0.17 -17.86
CA HIS A 99 8.93 -1.16 -18.45
C HIS A 99 8.86 -2.32 -17.44
N MET A 100 8.05 -2.15 -16.38
CA MET A 100 7.83 -3.14 -15.34
C MET A 100 6.62 -4.04 -15.68
N PRO A 101 6.64 -5.33 -15.32
CA PRO A 101 5.46 -6.18 -15.42
C PRO A 101 4.37 -5.66 -14.46
N PHE A 102 3.11 -5.74 -14.90
CA PHE A 102 1.98 -5.28 -14.11
C PHE A 102 0.81 -6.25 -14.21
N SER A 103 0.22 -6.58 -13.06
CA SER A 103 -1.09 -7.21 -12.99
C SER A 103 -1.94 -6.42 -11.99
N PRO A 104 -3.18 -6.06 -12.34
CA PRO A 104 -4.04 -5.27 -11.47
C PRO A 104 -4.42 -6.05 -10.21
N ALA A 105 -4.62 -5.32 -9.11
CA ALA A 105 -5.18 -5.89 -7.90
C ALA A 105 -6.70 -5.91 -7.95
N GLU A 106 -7.27 -6.96 -7.37
CA GLU A 106 -8.70 -7.17 -7.27
C GLU A 106 -9.23 -6.78 -5.89
N MET A 107 -10.53 -6.50 -5.82
CA MET A 107 -11.22 -6.31 -4.55
C MET A 107 -11.82 -7.64 -4.11
N GLN A 108 -11.54 -8.02 -2.87
CA GLN A 108 -12.29 -9.02 -2.14
C GLN A 108 -13.22 -8.29 -1.16
N MET A 109 -14.50 -8.66 -1.12
CA MET A 109 -15.43 -8.05 -0.17
C MET A 109 -15.06 -8.43 1.27
N SER A 110 -14.81 -7.42 2.10
CA SER A 110 -14.55 -7.60 3.53
C SER A 110 -15.84 -7.41 4.31
N LEU A 111 -16.26 -8.44 5.08
CA LEU A 111 -17.41 -8.35 5.98
C LEU A 111 -17.02 -7.88 7.41
N HIS A 112 -15.78 -7.47 7.62
CA HIS A 112 -15.23 -7.21 8.95
C HIS A 112 -15.59 -5.82 9.48
N THR A 113 -16.80 -5.68 10.03
CA THR A 113 -17.36 -4.42 10.57
C THR A 113 -16.67 -3.85 11.82
N ARG A 114 -15.62 -4.49 12.37
CA ARG A 114 -14.92 -4.05 13.59
C ARG A 114 -13.40 -3.92 13.44
N ARG A 115 -12.93 -3.75 12.21
CA ARG A 115 -11.51 -3.59 11.92
C ARG A 115 -11.02 -2.18 12.31
N PRO A 116 -9.88 -2.06 13.03
CA PRO A 116 -9.20 -0.78 13.20
C PRO A 116 -8.97 -0.07 11.86
N ALA A 117 -9.23 1.24 11.81
CA ALA A 117 -9.18 2.02 10.57
C ALA A 117 -7.81 2.02 9.87
N ASN A 118 -6.73 1.74 10.61
CA ASN A 118 -5.36 1.68 10.11
C ASN A 118 -4.92 0.28 9.64
N LEU A 119 -5.81 -0.72 9.65
CA LEU A 119 -5.46 -2.08 9.21
C LEU A 119 -6.00 -2.39 7.82
N LEU A 120 -5.11 -2.77 6.92
CA LEU A 120 -5.44 -3.27 5.59
C LEU A 120 -5.15 -4.78 5.50
N ILE A 121 -6.12 -5.59 5.04
CA ILE A 121 -5.81 -6.97 4.59
C ILE A 121 -5.45 -6.88 3.13
N ILE A 122 -4.32 -7.46 2.83
CA ILE A 122 -3.81 -7.62 1.49
C ILE A 122 -3.43 -9.07 1.33
N GLU A 123 -3.56 -9.56 0.11
CA GLU A 123 -2.92 -10.78 -0.33
C GLU A 123 -1.87 -10.39 -1.34
N THR A 124 -0.64 -10.79 -1.06
CA THR A 124 0.54 -10.51 -1.85
C THR A 124 0.96 -11.76 -2.63
N GLU A 125 1.67 -11.57 -3.72
CA GLU A 125 2.30 -12.69 -4.43
C GLU A 125 3.46 -13.32 -3.63
N HIS A 126 4.03 -12.56 -2.70
CA HIS A 126 5.11 -12.99 -1.82
C HIS A 126 4.58 -13.54 -0.51
N GLU A 127 5.22 -14.60 -0.01
CA GLU A 127 4.91 -15.19 1.29
C GLU A 127 5.38 -14.25 2.42
N MET A 128 4.48 -13.96 3.36
CA MET A 128 4.78 -13.12 4.51
C MET A 128 5.65 -13.89 5.51
N PRO A 129 6.79 -13.33 5.96
CA PRO A 129 7.53 -13.90 7.07
C PRO A 129 6.68 -13.86 8.36
N ALA A 130 6.62 -14.99 9.07
CA ALA A 130 5.93 -15.13 10.35
C ALA A 130 6.95 -15.30 11.50
N LEU A 131 7.69 -14.23 11.78
CA LEU A 131 8.73 -14.18 12.82
C LEU A 131 8.18 -13.79 14.20
N GLY A 132 6.85 -13.77 14.38
CA GLY A 132 6.16 -13.53 15.66
C GLY A 132 6.21 -12.08 16.18
N ASN A 133 6.80 -11.14 15.42
CA ASN A 133 6.87 -9.74 15.79
C ASN A 133 6.74 -8.83 14.57
N LEU A 134 5.87 -7.82 14.65
CA LEU A 134 5.62 -6.78 13.65
C LEU A 134 6.91 -6.22 13.05
N ALA A 135 7.88 -5.82 13.88
CA ALA A 135 9.11 -5.20 13.39
C ALA A 135 9.99 -6.19 12.63
N ALA A 136 10.07 -7.44 13.12
CA ALA A 136 10.84 -8.51 12.49
C ALA A 136 10.21 -8.90 11.14
N ASN A 137 8.89 -9.10 11.11
CA ASN A 137 8.13 -9.39 9.89
C ASN A 137 8.32 -8.29 8.84
N SER A 138 8.20 -7.03 9.25
CA SER A 138 8.30 -5.88 8.32
C SER A 138 9.70 -5.75 7.73
N ARG A 139 10.76 -5.94 8.53
CA ARG A 139 12.15 -5.88 8.05
C ARG A 139 12.49 -7.08 7.15
N ALA A 140 12.06 -8.28 7.53
CA ALA A 140 12.26 -9.48 6.73
C ALA A 140 11.55 -9.35 5.37
N PHE A 141 10.32 -8.84 5.37
CA PHE A 141 9.58 -8.59 4.14
C PHE A 141 10.26 -7.49 3.30
N ALA A 142 10.63 -6.36 3.89
CA ALA A 142 11.35 -5.29 3.19
C ALA A 142 12.67 -5.78 2.57
N ALA A 143 13.39 -6.69 3.24
CA ALA A 143 14.60 -7.31 2.70
C ALA A 143 14.33 -8.21 1.49
N GLN A 144 13.20 -8.94 1.48
CA GLN A 144 12.77 -9.72 0.31
C GLN A 144 12.48 -8.82 -0.89
N LEU A 145 11.84 -7.67 -0.67
CA LEU A 145 11.49 -6.73 -1.74
C LEU A 145 12.71 -6.10 -2.43
N SER A 146 13.77 -5.81 -1.68
CA SER A 146 15.02 -5.28 -2.25
C SER A 146 15.71 -6.22 -3.23
N ASN A 147 15.44 -7.53 -3.14
CA ASN A 147 15.96 -8.52 -4.08
C ASN A 147 15.11 -8.65 -5.35
N ILE A 148 13.97 -7.96 -5.42
CA ILE A 148 12.94 -8.11 -6.48
C ILE A 148 12.78 -6.82 -7.29
N ILE A 149 13.03 -5.65 -6.68
CA ILE A 149 12.73 -4.32 -7.26
C ILE A 149 13.96 -3.66 -7.94
N LEU A 150 15.04 -4.39 -8.21
CA LEU A 150 16.21 -3.91 -8.98
C LEU A 150 16.59 -4.89 -10.10
#